data_AF-A0A9W5S028-F1
#
_entry.id   AF-A0A9W5S028-F1
#
_cell.length_a   1.000
_cell.length_b   1.000
_cell.length_c   1.000
_cell.angle_alpha   90.00
_cell.angle_beta   90.00
_cell.angle_gamma   90.00
#
_symmetry.space_group_name_H-M   'P 1'
#
loop_
_entity.id
_entity.type
_entity.pdbx_description
1 polymer ?
#
loop_
_entity_poly.entity_id
_entity_poly.type
_entity_poly.pdbx_seq_one_letter_code
_entity_poly.pdbx_strand_id
1 'polypeptide(L)'
;AESGMPEPEVIVVAGEGWNVGVVGIVASKLVERYYKPAFVLGIDAEKGTAKGSARSIEGFDLHAALTACEQLLDHYGGHQAAAGLTLNRDRLPELERNLDRLTRDRLSDEHRQRKTPVDLICLVEEADLEAAGQIALLEPFGAGNPQPRILIEGVCLKEKRVIGKEGKHLRLAVQSRGGVLEAVGFGFGGLAAQISDSARIDLIGELSVNEWNGSRKPQLQIRDLRVPHVQVYDGRGARDKRRALQQLFEAAGALPETGPESGVPRAVAVLLGSDPGWLEAASAYETAISSPNGNGKRLFRYDEWPAEGLDCSTLVLLDRPSCPDSFAAIVRSCASLEQLHALYDTAKGRDIRFPERTDFGSVYQLLRRMNRDTLPIEEALAAAARTGWPAETLGMMLDVFADLGFLKISDGRIRLAPNPERRELASSPIYDKAKRAADAERLWSAPCAELTDWIMRIRAKTSLTGSL
;
A
#
# COMPACT_ATOMS: atom_id res chain seq x y z
N ALA A 1 8.38 -23.29 14.79
CA ALA A 1 7.37 -23.49 15.84
C ALA A 1 6.75 -24.85 15.62
N GLU A 2 6.76 -25.72 16.64
CA GLU A 2 5.80 -26.82 16.69
C GLU A 2 4.40 -26.20 16.83
N SER A 3 3.50 -26.60 15.95
CA SER A 3 2.17 -26.02 15.73
C SER A 3 1.33 -25.96 17.01
N GLY A 4 1.03 -24.76 17.51
CA GLY A 4 0.01 -24.53 18.54
C GLY A 4 0.47 -23.82 19.83
N MET A 5 1.77 -23.64 20.03
CA MET A 5 2.29 -22.85 21.16
C MET A 5 2.32 -21.36 20.81
N PRO A 6 1.90 -20.47 21.73
CA PRO A 6 2.02 -19.02 21.52
C PRO A 6 3.48 -18.63 21.27
N GLU A 7 3.70 -17.65 20.40
CA GLU A 7 5.04 -17.20 20.08
C GLU A 7 5.75 -16.70 21.36
N PRO A 8 7.02 -17.07 21.59
CA PRO A 8 7.74 -16.61 22.77
C PRO A 8 7.98 -15.08 22.70
N GLU A 9 7.82 -14.44 23.85
CA GLU A 9 8.00 -13.00 24.06
C GLU A 9 9.46 -12.63 24.33
N VAL A 10 10.28 -13.63 24.62
CA VAL A 10 11.72 -13.54 24.80
C VAL A 10 12.41 -14.48 23.83
N ILE A 11 13.57 -14.07 23.30
CA ILE A 11 14.39 -14.92 22.45
C ILE A 11 15.48 -15.54 23.31
N VAL A 12 15.46 -16.86 23.48
CA VAL A 12 16.55 -17.60 24.12
C VAL A 12 17.13 -18.57 23.11
N VAL A 13 18.38 -18.36 22.71
CA VAL A 13 19.07 -19.23 21.76
C VAL A 13 20.41 -19.67 22.31
N ALA A 14 20.70 -20.95 22.18
CA ALA A 14 21.95 -21.54 22.63
C ALA A 14 22.49 -22.50 21.57
N GLY A 15 23.80 -22.50 21.37
CA GLY A 15 24.45 -23.38 20.40
C GLY A 15 25.81 -23.87 20.87
N GLU A 16 26.11 -25.13 20.58
CA GLU A 16 27.41 -25.74 20.84
C GLU A 16 28.49 -25.10 19.94
N GLY A 17 29.66 -24.82 20.52
CA GLY A 17 30.79 -24.22 19.81
C GLY A 17 30.62 -22.73 19.45
N TRP A 18 29.55 -22.07 19.87
CA TRP A 18 29.39 -20.62 19.67
C TRP A 18 30.41 -19.82 20.48
N ASN A 19 31.04 -18.84 19.83
CA ASN A 19 32.03 -18.00 20.48
C ASN A 19 31.36 -17.00 21.44
N VAL A 20 31.50 -17.27 22.74
CA VAL A 20 30.95 -16.46 23.83
C VAL A 20 31.43 -14.99 23.81
N GLY A 21 32.56 -14.68 23.17
CA GLY A 21 33.04 -13.31 23.01
C GLY A 21 32.20 -12.45 22.06
N VAL A 22 31.40 -13.05 21.17
CA VAL A 22 30.58 -12.32 20.17
C VAL A 22 29.07 -12.44 20.39
N VAL A 23 28.62 -13.31 21.30
CA VAL A 23 27.17 -13.52 21.56
C VAL A 23 26.44 -12.24 21.99
N GLY A 24 27.12 -11.30 22.65
CA GLY A 24 26.54 -10.00 22.98
C GLY A 24 26.17 -9.14 21.76
N ILE A 25 26.95 -9.20 20.68
CA ILE A 25 26.66 -8.51 19.41
C ILE A 25 25.46 -9.18 18.73
N VAL A 26 25.41 -10.51 18.77
CA VAL A 26 24.29 -11.27 18.22
C VAL A 26 23.01 -10.94 18.97
N ALA A 27 23.04 -10.88 20.31
CA ALA A 27 21.90 -10.49 21.13
C ALA A 27 21.39 -9.08 20.76
N SER A 28 22.29 -8.10 20.59
CA SER A 28 21.91 -6.75 20.12
C SER A 28 21.20 -6.79 18.77
N LYS A 29 21.72 -7.56 17.80
CA LYS A 29 21.09 -7.70 16.47
C LYS A 29 19.73 -8.39 16.53
N LEU A 30 19.53 -9.34 17.45
CA LEU A 30 18.23 -9.98 17.66
C LEU A 30 17.22 -8.98 18.24
N VAL A 31 17.61 -8.18 19.24
CA VAL A 31 16.77 -7.09 19.75
C VAL A 31 16.46 -6.07 18.65
N GLU A 32 17.44 -5.67 17.84
CA GLU A 32 17.25 -4.75 16.72
C GLU A 32 16.33 -5.30 15.62
N ARG A 33 16.30 -6.62 15.42
CA ARG A 33 15.48 -7.25 14.39
C ARG A 33 14.07 -7.56 14.86
N TYR A 34 13.94 -8.11 16.06
CA TYR A 34 12.70 -8.66 16.58
C TYR A 34 12.05 -7.80 17.66
N TYR A 35 12.76 -6.81 18.19
CA TYR A 35 12.31 -5.94 19.28
C TYR A 35 11.75 -6.72 20.49
N LYS A 36 12.44 -7.82 20.83
CA LYS A 36 12.17 -8.67 21.99
C LYS A 36 13.45 -8.79 22.81
N PRO A 37 13.39 -8.91 24.16
CA PRO A 37 14.57 -9.24 24.94
C PRO A 37 15.22 -10.52 24.41
N ALA A 38 16.55 -10.53 24.29
CA ALA A 38 17.28 -11.62 23.65
C ALA A 38 18.46 -12.10 24.50
N PHE A 39 18.55 -13.41 24.67
CA PHE A 39 19.58 -14.15 25.38
C PHE A 39 20.28 -15.08 24.38
N VAL A 40 21.60 -14.94 24.24
CA VAL A 40 22.41 -15.75 23.32
C VAL A 40 23.52 -16.42 24.11
N LEU A 41 23.55 -17.75 24.09
CA LEU A 41 24.48 -18.56 24.88
C LEU A 41 25.32 -19.50 24.01
N GLY A 42 26.60 -19.63 24.35
CA GLY A 42 27.45 -20.71 23.84
C GLY A 42 27.44 -21.88 24.81
N ILE A 43 27.24 -23.09 24.29
CA ILE A 43 27.30 -24.33 25.06
C ILE A 43 28.70 -24.93 24.95
N ASP A 44 29.33 -25.15 26.11
CA ASP A 44 30.53 -25.95 26.28
C ASP A 44 30.09 -27.39 26.57
N ALA A 45 30.22 -28.25 25.57
CA ALA A 45 29.77 -29.64 25.65
C ALA A 45 30.60 -30.48 26.64
N GLU A 46 31.87 -30.15 26.86
CA GLU A 46 32.74 -30.88 27.79
C GLU A 46 32.38 -30.59 29.24
N LYS A 47 32.03 -29.33 29.54
CA LYS A 47 31.65 -28.91 30.90
C LYS A 47 30.14 -29.01 31.17
N GLY A 48 29.33 -29.19 30.13
CA GLY A 48 27.86 -29.14 30.23
C GLY A 48 27.33 -27.77 30.63
N THR A 49 28.10 -26.69 30.45
CA THR A 49 27.72 -25.34 30.85
C THR A 49 27.39 -24.48 29.64
N ALA A 50 26.43 -23.57 29.80
CA ALA A 50 26.06 -22.55 28.84
C ALA A 50 26.44 -21.18 29.40
N LYS A 51 27.19 -20.39 28.62
CA LYS A 51 27.59 -19.03 28.99
C LYS A 51 27.18 -18.06 27.90
N GLY A 52 26.58 -16.94 28.29
CA GLY A 52 25.98 -16.03 27.31
C GLY A 52 25.88 -14.58 27.74
N SER A 53 25.29 -13.82 26.83
CA SER A 53 24.96 -12.41 27.00
C SER A 53 23.50 -12.17 26.65
N ALA A 54 22.92 -11.17 27.28
CA ALA A 54 21.56 -10.74 27.08
C ALA A 54 21.49 -9.25 26.73
N ARG A 55 20.46 -8.87 25.97
CA ARG A 55 20.10 -7.50 25.62
C ARG A 55 18.60 -7.32 25.74
N SER A 56 18.18 -6.13 26.16
CA SER A 56 16.78 -5.83 26.44
C SER A 56 16.22 -4.72 25.57
N ILE A 57 14.89 -4.64 25.57
CA ILE A 57 14.13 -3.47 25.14
C ILE A 57 13.76 -2.60 26.35
N GLU A 58 13.22 -1.41 26.08
CA GLU A 58 12.65 -0.55 27.12
C GLU A 58 11.53 -1.29 27.87
N GLY A 59 11.44 -1.08 29.18
CA GLY A 59 10.41 -1.71 30.02
C GLY A 59 10.72 -3.12 30.54
N PHE A 60 11.77 -3.79 30.05
CA PHE A 60 12.21 -5.10 30.59
C PHE A 60 13.59 -5.03 31.24
N ASP A 61 13.64 -5.13 32.57
CA ASP A 61 14.88 -5.14 33.34
C ASP A 61 15.52 -6.54 33.38
N LEU A 62 16.63 -6.72 32.68
CA LEU A 62 17.34 -8.01 32.63
C LEU A 62 17.92 -8.42 33.96
N HIS A 63 18.43 -7.48 34.76
CA HIS A 63 19.02 -7.81 36.05
C HIS A 63 17.92 -8.34 36.98
N ALA A 64 16.80 -7.62 37.07
CA ALA A 64 15.65 -8.07 37.87
C ALA A 64 15.01 -9.37 37.34
N ALA A 65 15.08 -9.63 36.03
CA ALA A 65 14.61 -10.88 35.46
C ALA A 65 15.53 -12.06 35.82
N LEU A 66 16.85 -11.86 35.74
CA LEU A 66 17.83 -12.88 36.09
C LEU A 66 17.85 -13.16 37.60
N THR A 67 17.68 -12.14 38.45
CA THR A 67 17.54 -12.33 39.91
C THR A 67 16.32 -13.19 40.25
N ALA A 68 15.20 -13.02 39.54
CA ALA A 68 14.03 -13.87 39.74
C ALA A 68 14.23 -15.34 39.28
N CYS A 69 15.34 -15.62 38.59
CA CYS A 69 15.73 -16.94 38.10
C CYS A 69 17.05 -17.42 38.72
N GLU A 70 17.55 -16.78 39.79
CA GLU A 70 18.90 -17.00 40.32
C GLU A 70 19.18 -18.47 40.70
N GLN A 71 18.15 -19.20 41.12
CA GLN A 71 18.23 -20.63 41.44
C GLN A 71 18.65 -21.51 40.26
N LEU A 72 18.48 -21.04 39.03
CA LEU A 72 18.86 -21.76 37.81
C LEU A 72 20.29 -21.44 37.37
N LEU A 73 20.85 -20.33 37.85
CA LEU A 73 22.06 -19.70 37.33
C LEU A 73 23.25 -20.01 38.24
N ASP A 74 24.37 -20.38 37.63
CA ASP A 74 25.63 -20.55 38.38
C ASP A 74 26.27 -19.18 38.64
N HIS A 75 26.19 -18.27 37.66
CA HIS A 75 26.64 -16.87 37.76
C HIS A 75 25.77 -15.97 36.89
N TYR A 76 25.46 -14.76 37.36
CA TYR A 76 24.84 -13.72 36.55
C TYR A 76 25.23 -12.32 37.02
N GLY A 77 25.05 -11.32 36.17
CA GLY A 77 25.25 -9.92 36.52
C GLY A 77 25.02 -8.98 35.34
N GLY A 78 24.95 -7.68 35.60
CA GLY A 78 24.75 -6.64 34.59
C GLY A 78 23.80 -5.54 35.04
N HIS A 79 23.14 -4.92 34.06
CA HIS A 79 22.23 -3.80 34.23
C HIS A 79 20.91 -4.08 33.49
N GLN A 80 19.98 -3.13 33.55
CA GLN A 80 18.64 -3.26 32.98
C GLN A 80 18.68 -3.63 31.48
N ALA A 81 19.56 -3.02 30.69
CA ALA A 81 19.62 -3.20 29.24
C ALA A 81 20.59 -4.30 28.76
N ALA A 82 21.53 -4.75 29.61
CA ALA A 82 22.54 -5.72 29.24
C ALA A 82 22.99 -6.56 30.44
N ALA A 83 23.02 -7.87 30.27
CA ALA A 83 23.45 -8.80 31.31
C ALA A 83 24.28 -9.97 30.76
N GLY A 84 25.06 -10.60 31.63
CA GLY A 84 25.77 -11.85 31.38
C GLY A 84 25.27 -12.94 32.33
N LEU A 85 25.28 -14.18 31.86
CA LEU A 85 24.81 -15.33 32.63
C LEU A 85 25.59 -16.61 32.29
N THR A 86 25.65 -17.52 33.26
CA THR A 86 26.18 -18.88 33.14
C THR A 86 25.25 -19.83 33.89
N LEU A 87 24.96 -20.98 33.29
CA LEU A 87 24.14 -22.04 33.87
C LEU A 87 24.51 -23.41 33.32
N ASN A 88 24.10 -24.48 33.99
CA ASN A 88 24.12 -25.82 33.40
C ASN A 88 23.13 -25.91 32.21
N ARG A 89 23.55 -26.54 31.11
CA ARG A 89 22.74 -26.65 29.87
C ARG A 89 21.39 -27.31 30.08
N ASP A 90 21.26 -28.22 31.05
CA ASP A 90 20.03 -28.95 31.32
C ASP A 90 18.93 -28.04 31.90
N ARG A 91 19.32 -26.88 32.44
CA ARG A 91 18.40 -25.86 32.99
C ARG A 91 17.94 -24.84 31.95
N LEU A 92 18.48 -24.86 30.72
CA LEU A 92 18.11 -23.91 29.65
C LEU A 92 16.60 -23.91 29.35
N PRO A 93 15.91 -25.05 29.19
CA PRO A 93 14.48 -25.06 28.91
C PRO A 93 13.64 -24.49 30.06
N GLU A 94 14.10 -24.60 31.30
CA GLU A 94 13.43 -24.00 32.46
C GLU A 94 13.67 -22.49 32.52
N LEU A 95 14.89 -22.03 32.25
CA LEU A 95 15.22 -20.61 32.16
C LEU A 95 14.36 -19.92 31.09
N GLU A 96 14.25 -20.49 29.90
CA GLU A 96 13.45 -19.94 28.80
C GLU A 96 11.98 -19.77 29.19
N ARG A 97 11.37 -20.81 29.79
CA ARG A 97 9.98 -20.75 30.27
C ARG A 97 9.79 -19.67 31.34
N ASN A 98 10.72 -19.54 32.29
CA ASN A 98 10.63 -18.52 33.33
C ASN A 98 10.79 -17.11 32.75
N LEU A 99 11.74 -16.91 31.84
CA LEU A 99 11.95 -15.62 31.19
C LEU A 99 10.75 -15.23 30.31
N ASP A 100 10.15 -16.16 29.58
CA ASP A 100 8.97 -15.91 28.75
C ASP A 100 7.79 -15.44 29.61
N ARG A 101 7.53 -16.14 30.72
CA ARG A 101 6.51 -15.75 31.70
C ARG A 101 6.79 -14.36 32.28
N LEU A 102 8.02 -14.11 32.75
CA LEU A 102 8.39 -12.80 33.31
C LEU A 102 8.27 -11.68 32.29
N THR A 103 8.57 -11.96 31.02
CA THR A 103 8.44 -10.99 29.93
C THR A 103 6.98 -10.65 29.68
N ARG A 104 6.10 -11.65 29.62
CA ARG A 104 4.65 -11.46 29.53
C ARG A 104 4.09 -10.65 30.69
N ASP A 105 4.47 -11.01 31.92
CA ASP A 105 3.94 -10.39 33.14
C ASP A 105 4.41 -8.93 33.33
N ARG A 106 5.62 -8.59 32.86
CA ARG A 106 6.27 -7.30 33.17
C ARG A 106 6.23 -6.27 32.04
N LEU A 107 6.23 -6.71 30.78
CA LEU A 107 6.08 -5.78 29.67
C LEU A 107 4.61 -5.37 29.53
N SER A 108 4.36 -4.09 29.27
CA SER A 108 3.05 -3.60 28.82
C SER A 108 2.96 -3.63 27.29
N ASP A 109 1.76 -3.54 26.74
CA ASP A 109 1.57 -3.46 25.28
C ASP A 109 2.33 -2.28 24.67
N GLU A 110 2.41 -1.16 25.39
CA GLU A 110 3.18 0.02 24.98
C GLU A 110 4.68 -0.27 24.85
N HIS A 111 5.26 -1.08 25.73
CA HIS A 111 6.67 -1.46 25.64
C HIS A 111 6.96 -2.43 24.49
N ARG A 112 5.94 -3.14 23.98
CA ARG A 112 6.09 -4.08 22.85
C ARG A 112 6.15 -3.35 21.51
N GLN A 113 5.67 -2.12 21.47
CA GLN A 113 5.70 -1.31 20.26
C GLN A 113 7.03 -0.57 20.16
N ARG A 114 7.74 -0.79 19.05
CA ARG A 114 8.95 -0.03 18.76
C ARG A 114 8.60 1.44 18.58
N LYS A 115 9.25 2.28 19.37
CA LYS A 115 9.16 3.74 19.27
C LYS A 115 10.36 4.30 18.52
N THR A 116 10.11 5.20 17.58
CA THR A 116 11.14 6.00 16.92
C THR A 116 10.99 7.45 17.42
N PRO A 117 11.90 7.95 18.27
CA PRO A 117 11.84 9.35 18.68
C PRO A 117 12.03 10.27 17.48
N VAL A 118 11.26 11.36 17.48
CA VAL A 118 11.29 12.44 16.49
C VAL A 118 11.52 13.73 17.27
N ASP A 119 12.54 14.48 16.86
CA ASP A 119 12.92 15.72 17.53
C ASP A 119 12.21 16.93 16.91
N LEU A 120 11.98 16.89 15.59
CA LEU A 120 11.45 18.00 14.80
C LEU A 120 10.52 17.50 13.70
N ILE A 121 9.51 18.30 13.37
CA ILE A 121 8.69 18.14 12.17
C ILE A 121 8.99 19.32 11.25
N CYS A 122 9.27 19.07 9.98
CA CYS A 122 9.47 20.14 9.01
C CYS A 122 8.90 19.82 7.63
N LEU A 123 8.76 20.87 6.81
CA LEU A 123 8.43 20.77 5.40
C LEU A 123 9.69 20.52 4.57
N VAL A 124 9.50 20.00 3.36
CA VAL A 124 10.60 19.76 2.40
C VAL A 124 11.38 21.03 2.10
N GLU A 125 10.70 22.16 1.97
CA GLU A 125 11.30 23.48 1.71
C GLU A 125 12.13 24.04 2.88
N GLU A 126 11.93 23.54 4.10
CA GLU A 126 12.70 23.95 5.29
C GLU A 126 13.96 23.09 5.47
N ALA A 127 14.03 21.93 4.80
CA ALA A 127 15.17 21.01 4.84
C ALA A 127 16.26 21.40 3.82
N ASP A 128 16.78 22.62 3.94
CA ASP A 128 17.76 23.18 3.01
C ASP A 128 19.23 23.08 3.52
N LEU A 129 20.17 23.67 2.77
CA LEU A 129 21.60 23.68 3.13
C LEU A 129 21.89 24.49 4.40
N GLU A 130 21.11 25.54 4.67
CA GLU A 130 21.28 26.37 5.86
C GLU A 130 20.85 25.59 7.09
N ALA A 131 19.67 24.97 7.05
CA ALA A 131 19.17 24.10 8.12
C ALA A 131 20.13 22.93 8.39
N ALA A 132 20.64 22.27 7.35
CA ALA A 132 21.64 21.22 7.48
C ALA A 132 22.95 21.74 8.13
N GLY A 133 23.37 22.95 7.77
CA GLY A 133 24.54 23.62 8.36
C GLY A 133 24.33 23.98 9.84
N GLN A 134 23.13 24.43 10.22
CA GLN A 134 22.78 24.72 11.61
C GLN A 134 22.77 23.45 12.47
N ILE A 135 22.24 22.34 11.95
CA ILE A 135 22.28 21.04 12.64
C ILE A 135 23.72 20.59 12.88
N ALA A 136 24.62 20.79 11.92
CA ALA A 136 26.04 20.42 12.06
C ALA A 136 26.76 21.16 13.20
N LEU A 137 26.26 22.33 13.64
CA LEU A 137 26.81 23.06 14.80
C LEU A 137 26.60 22.31 16.13
N LEU A 138 25.71 21.31 16.16
CA LEU A 138 25.45 20.48 17.34
C LEU A 138 26.45 19.32 17.48
N GLU A 139 27.36 19.16 16.54
CA GLU A 139 28.42 18.14 16.61
C GLU A 139 29.36 18.37 17.81
N PRO A 140 29.96 17.30 18.37
CA PRO A 140 29.99 15.93 17.86
C PRO A 140 28.75 15.10 18.24
N PHE A 141 28.25 14.32 17.29
CA PHE A 141 27.16 13.37 17.53
C PHE A 141 27.65 12.04 18.12
N GLY A 142 26.82 11.41 18.94
CA GLY A 142 27.10 10.12 19.58
C GLY A 142 25.97 9.66 20.51
N ALA A 143 26.22 8.65 21.34
CA ALA A 143 25.19 8.07 22.21
C ALA A 143 24.56 9.07 23.20
N GLY A 144 25.33 10.08 23.66
CA GLY A 144 24.84 11.15 24.54
C GLY A 144 24.35 12.41 23.82
N ASN A 145 24.50 12.46 22.50
CA ASN A 145 24.10 13.60 21.66
C ASN A 145 23.76 13.05 20.26
N PRO A 146 22.63 12.33 20.10
CA PRO A 146 22.26 11.80 18.79
C PRO A 146 21.99 12.95 17.81
N GLN A 147 22.22 12.72 16.52
CA GLN A 147 21.81 13.68 15.51
C GLN A 147 20.28 13.84 15.52
N PRO A 148 19.75 15.08 15.40
CA PRO A 148 18.32 15.31 15.40
C PRO A 148 17.60 14.51 14.30
N ARG A 149 16.54 13.81 14.68
CA ARG A 149 15.64 13.08 13.80
C ARG A 149 14.47 13.96 13.42
N ILE A 150 14.32 14.15 12.11
CA ILE A 150 13.31 15.00 11.51
C ILE A 150 12.25 14.12 10.86
N LEU A 151 10.99 14.46 11.11
CA LEU A 151 9.83 13.90 10.44
C LEU A 151 9.35 14.85 9.32
N ILE A 152 9.18 14.30 8.12
CA ILE A 152 8.58 14.98 6.97
C ILE A 152 7.39 14.14 6.50
N GLU A 153 6.19 14.69 6.55
CA GLU A 153 4.93 13.94 6.33
C GLU A 153 4.29 14.22 4.96
N GLY A 154 3.63 13.20 4.41
CA GLY A 154 2.71 13.32 3.28
C GLY A 154 3.34 13.76 1.96
N VAL A 155 4.65 13.60 1.80
CA VAL A 155 5.38 14.10 0.63
C VAL A 155 5.21 13.19 -0.58
N CYS A 156 5.03 13.79 -1.76
CA CYS A 156 4.85 13.03 -2.99
C CYS A 156 6.16 12.39 -3.43
N LEU A 157 6.14 11.10 -3.77
CA LEU A 157 7.27 10.45 -4.41
C LEU A 157 7.44 10.96 -5.84
N LYS A 158 8.62 11.51 -6.15
CA LYS A 158 8.97 11.97 -7.51
C LYS A 158 9.86 10.96 -8.23
N GLU A 159 10.82 10.39 -7.53
CA GLU A 159 11.73 9.38 -8.07
C GLU A 159 12.08 8.36 -6.99
N LYS A 160 12.20 7.10 -7.38
CA LYS A 160 12.64 6.00 -6.53
C LYS A 160 13.68 5.18 -7.29
N ARG A 161 14.84 4.99 -6.67
CA ARG A 161 15.94 4.26 -7.29
C ARG A 161 16.68 3.39 -6.28
N VAL A 162 16.97 2.17 -6.67
CA VAL A 162 17.90 1.31 -5.95
C VAL A 162 19.33 1.68 -6.35
N ILE A 163 20.22 1.84 -5.36
CA ILE A 163 21.63 2.26 -5.56
C ILE A 163 22.61 1.29 -4.90
N GLY A 164 23.87 1.36 -5.34
CA GLY A 164 24.95 0.45 -4.94
C GLY A 164 25.06 -0.79 -5.84
N LYS A 165 26.26 -1.40 -5.90
CA LYS A 165 26.55 -2.55 -6.78
C LYS A 165 25.60 -3.74 -6.55
N GLU A 166 25.21 -3.96 -5.31
CA GLU A 166 24.33 -5.05 -4.89
C GLU A 166 22.88 -4.62 -4.72
N GLY A 167 22.54 -3.36 -5.04
CA GLY A 167 21.19 -2.83 -4.91
C GLY A 167 20.62 -2.83 -3.49
N LYS A 168 21.49 -2.71 -2.48
CA LYS A 168 21.10 -2.77 -1.05
C LYS A 168 20.51 -1.47 -0.52
N HIS A 169 20.65 -0.35 -1.21
CA HIS A 169 20.24 0.96 -0.68
C HIS A 169 19.15 1.60 -1.55
N LEU A 170 18.33 2.43 -0.92
CA LEU A 170 17.21 3.13 -1.55
C LEU A 170 17.51 4.63 -1.60
N ARG A 171 17.34 5.22 -2.78
CA ARG A 171 17.36 6.67 -2.98
C ARG A 171 15.97 7.11 -3.42
N LEU A 172 15.42 8.09 -2.72
CA LEU A 172 14.16 8.72 -3.03
C LEU A 172 14.40 10.19 -3.37
N ALA A 173 13.64 10.71 -4.33
CA ALA A 173 13.40 12.15 -4.45
C ALA A 173 11.95 12.38 -4.06
N VAL A 174 11.74 13.16 -3.00
CA VAL A 174 10.40 13.50 -2.50
C VAL A 174 10.12 14.97 -2.74
N GLN A 175 8.86 15.29 -3.00
CA GLN A 175 8.42 16.61 -3.40
C GLN A 175 7.26 17.11 -2.54
N SER A 176 7.38 18.37 -2.12
CA SER A 176 6.28 19.19 -1.59
C SER A 176 6.04 20.39 -2.52
N ARG A 177 5.08 21.26 -2.17
CA ARG A 177 4.77 22.49 -2.92
C ARG A 177 6.01 23.39 -3.12
N GLY A 178 6.91 23.45 -2.15
CA GLY A 178 8.04 24.37 -2.14
C GLY A 178 9.37 23.82 -2.67
N GLY A 179 9.51 22.51 -2.90
CA GLY A 179 10.82 21.96 -3.28
C GLY A 179 10.89 20.44 -3.44
N VAL A 180 12.09 19.96 -3.72
CA VAL A 180 12.44 18.53 -3.82
C VAL A 180 13.61 18.25 -2.88
N LEU A 181 13.49 17.21 -2.07
CA LEU A 181 14.54 16.73 -1.18
C LEU A 181 14.99 15.33 -1.59
N GLU A 182 16.30 15.12 -1.63
CA GLU A 182 16.88 13.79 -1.82
C GLU A 182 16.97 13.09 -0.46
N ALA A 183 16.51 11.84 -0.41
CA ALA A 183 16.58 11.00 0.78
C ALA A 183 17.25 9.66 0.45
N VAL A 184 18.13 9.18 1.33
CA VAL A 184 18.90 7.94 1.14
C VAL A 184 18.75 7.02 2.35
N GLY A 185 18.26 5.80 2.12
CA GLY A 185 18.13 4.75 3.13
C GLY A 185 19.10 3.59 2.87
N PHE A 186 20.07 3.40 3.76
CA PHE A 186 21.02 2.29 3.65
C PHE A 186 20.39 0.97 4.12
N GLY A 187 20.35 -0.04 3.25
CA GLY A 187 19.72 -1.33 3.57
C GLY A 187 18.24 -1.40 3.16
N PHE A 188 17.68 -0.28 2.70
CA PHE A 188 16.27 -0.14 2.34
C PHE A 188 15.99 -0.58 0.88
N GLY A 189 16.97 -1.10 0.14
CA GLY A 189 16.82 -1.45 -1.27
C GLY A 189 15.66 -2.42 -1.55
N GLY A 190 15.40 -3.35 -0.64
CA GLY A 190 14.28 -4.29 -0.72
C GLY A 190 12.89 -3.65 -0.62
N LEU A 191 12.78 -2.41 -0.11
CA LEU A 191 11.52 -1.67 -0.05
C LEU A 191 11.15 -1.03 -1.38
N ALA A 192 12.07 -0.94 -2.36
CA ALA A 192 11.80 -0.25 -3.61
C ALA A 192 10.58 -0.81 -4.36
N ALA A 193 10.43 -2.14 -4.39
CA ALA A 193 9.28 -2.81 -4.99
C ALA A 193 7.99 -2.67 -4.16
N GLN A 194 8.12 -2.33 -2.88
CA GLN A 194 7.01 -2.20 -1.92
C GLN A 194 6.46 -0.77 -1.84
N ILE A 195 7.05 0.18 -2.56
CA ILE A 195 6.57 1.57 -2.61
C ILE A 195 5.98 1.82 -4.01
N SER A 196 4.72 2.21 -4.12
CA SER A 196 4.13 2.57 -5.43
C SER A 196 4.68 3.89 -5.96
N ASP A 197 4.74 4.07 -7.28
CA ASP A 197 5.28 5.29 -7.88
C ASP A 197 4.41 6.54 -7.64
N SER A 198 3.15 6.35 -7.26
CA SER A 198 2.21 7.41 -6.86
C SER A 198 2.10 7.59 -5.33
N ALA A 199 3.01 6.99 -4.55
CA ALA A 199 2.94 7.04 -3.09
C ALA A 199 3.18 8.44 -2.53
N ARG A 200 2.47 8.75 -1.45
CA ARG A 200 2.81 9.81 -0.49
C ARG A 200 3.49 9.15 0.70
N ILE A 201 4.63 9.69 1.10
CA ILE A 201 5.53 9.02 2.05
C ILE A 201 5.71 9.93 3.27
N ASP A 202 5.71 9.33 4.46
CA ASP A 202 6.27 9.96 5.65
C ASP A 202 7.69 9.44 5.85
N LEU A 203 8.65 10.33 6.08
CA LEU A 203 10.05 10.02 6.26
C LEU A 203 10.50 10.47 7.64
N ILE A 204 11.18 9.59 8.37
CA ILE A 204 12.00 9.96 9.53
C ILE A 204 13.45 9.84 9.11
N GLY A 205 14.24 10.90 9.31
CA GLY A 205 15.65 10.85 8.96
C GLY A 205 16.49 11.94 9.58
N GLU A 206 17.79 11.88 9.28
CA GLU A 206 18.79 12.82 9.76
C GLU A 206 19.26 13.69 8.59
N LEU A 207 19.08 15.01 8.70
CA LEU A 207 19.44 15.94 7.64
C LEU A 207 20.93 16.26 7.68
N SER A 208 21.59 16.20 6.52
CA SER A 208 23.02 16.48 6.36
C SER A 208 23.32 17.15 5.03
N VAL A 209 24.52 17.74 4.91
CA VAL A 209 25.03 18.25 3.63
C VAL A 209 25.75 17.12 2.90
N ASN A 210 25.24 16.74 1.74
CA ASN A 210 25.96 15.87 0.81
C ASN A 210 26.82 16.73 -0.12
N GLU A 211 28.14 16.51 -0.08
CA GLU A 211 29.11 17.19 -0.93
C GLU A 211 29.79 16.19 -1.88
N TRP A 212 29.54 16.34 -3.18
CA TRP A 212 30.11 15.48 -4.21
C TRP A 212 30.49 16.27 -5.45
N ASN A 213 31.73 16.11 -5.92
CA ASN A 213 32.26 16.76 -7.12
C ASN A 213 32.02 18.28 -7.15
N GLY A 214 32.22 18.95 -6.00
CA GLY A 214 32.00 20.40 -5.83
C GLY A 214 30.55 20.84 -5.74
N SER A 215 29.58 19.91 -5.81
CA SER A 215 28.16 20.20 -5.60
C SER A 215 27.76 19.85 -4.17
N ARG A 216 27.15 20.83 -3.47
CA ARG A 216 26.59 20.67 -2.13
C ARG A 216 25.07 20.65 -2.22
N LYS A 217 24.43 19.67 -1.61
CA LYS A 217 22.96 19.53 -1.55
C LYS A 217 22.51 19.08 -0.16
N PRO A 218 21.33 19.49 0.31
CA PRO A 218 20.74 18.87 1.49
C PRO A 218 20.34 17.43 1.15
N GLN A 219 20.57 16.51 2.08
CA GLN A 219 20.19 15.11 1.96
C GLN A 219 19.68 14.58 3.29
N LEU A 220 18.52 13.93 3.25
CA LEU A 220 17.96 13.23 4.40
C LEU A 220 18.46 11.78 4.41
N GLN A 221 19.19 11.38 5.45
CA GLN A 221 19.49 9.97 5.68
C GLN A 221 18.30 9.30 6.36
N ILE A 222 17.63 8.39 5.64
CA ILE A 222 16.41 7.73 6.10
C ILE A 222 16.75 6.78 7.26
N ARG A 223 16.04 6.96 8.37
CA ARG A 223 16.02 6.05 9.52
C ARG A 223 14.77 5.19 9.54
N ASP A 224 13.64 5.75 9.11
CA ASP A 224 12.39 5.03 8.95
C ASP A 224 11.51 5.68 7.87
N LEU A 225 10.58 4.92 7.31
CA LEU A 225 9.60 5.45 6.37
C LEU A 225 8.29 4.68 6.47
N ARG A 226 7.18 5.35 6.14
CA ARG A 226 5.89 4.69 5.94
C ARG A 226 5.11 5.32 4.79
N VAL A 227 4.19 4.55 4.24
CA VAL A 227 3.18 5.03 3.28
C VAL A 227 1.84 4.99 4.01
N PRO A 228 1.30 6.13 4.49
CA PRO A 228 0.14 6.16 5.39
C PRO A 228 -1.20 6.00 4.65
N HIS A 229 -1.21 5.30 3.51
CA HIS A 229 -2.40 5.10 2.69
C HIS A 229 -2.31 3.82 1.84
N VAL A 230 -3.45 3.40 1.28
CA VAL A 230 -3.50 2.30 0.31
C VAL A 230 -2.62 2.61 -0.90
N GLN A 231 -1.69 1.73 -1.21
CA GLN A 231 -0.78 1.88 -2.34
C GLN A 231 -1.43 1.37 -3.62
N VAL A 232 -1.32 2.15 -4.70
CA VAL A 232 -1.85 1.75 -6.02
C VAL A 232 -0.68 1.45 -6.95
N TYR A 233 -0.53 0.18 -7.31
CA TYR A 233 0.46 -0.27 -8.29
C TYR A 233 -0.17 -0.31 -9.68
N ASP A 234 0.40 0.48 -10.58
CA ASP A 234 -0.07 0.60 -11.96
C ASP A 234 0.65 -0.40 -12.87
N GLY A 235 -0.01 -1.53 -13.15
CA GLY A 235 0.41 -2.47 -14.18
C GLY A 235 -0.48 -2.41 -15.42
N ARG A 236 -1.22 -1.31 -15.63
CA ARG A 236 -2.14 -1.18 -16.75
C ARG A 236 -1.38 -1.19 -18.07
N GLY A 237 -1.86 -1.98 -19.03
CA GLY A 237 -1.17 -2.17 -20.32
C GLY A 237 0.08 -3.04 -20.26
N ALA A 238 0.32 -3.79 -19.17
CA ALA A 238 1.36 -4.80 -19.12
C ALA A 238 1.18 -5.85 -20.24
N ARG A 239 2.27 -6.18 -20.95
CA ARG A 239 2.25 -7.15 -22.06
C ARG A 239 1.87 -8.55 -21.61
N ASP A 240 2.30 -8.95 -20.42
CA ASP A 240 2.05 -10.26 -19.83
C ASP A 240 1.48 -10.10 -18.42
N LYS A 241 0.15 -9.90 -18.38
CA LYS A 241 -0.58 -9.73 -17.12
C LYS A 241 -0.60 -11.00 -16.28
N ARG A 242 -0.52 -12.18 -16.91
CA ARG A 242 -0.47 -13.47 -16.20
C ARG A 242 0.82 -13.59 -15.40
N ARG A 243 1.95 -13.25 -16.01
CA ARG A 243 3.23 -13.20 -15.30
C ARG A 243 3.23 -12.17 -14.17
N ALA A 244 2.65 -10.99 -14.40
CA ALA A 244 2.52 -9.98 -13.35
C ALA A 244 1.70 -10.50 -12.15
N LEU A 245 0.55 -11.15 -12.42
CA LEU A 245 -0.28 -11.79 -11.39
C LEU A 245 0.48 -12.91 -10.66
N GLN A 246 1.22 -13.75 -11.38
CA GLN A 246 2.02 -14.81 -10.79
C GLN A 246 3.10 -14.26 -9.85
N GLN A 247 3.81 -13.20 -10.26
CA GLN A 247 4.82 -12.55 -9.42
C GLN A 247 4.22 -11.95 -8.14
N LEU A 248 3.01 -11.39 -8.22
CA LEU A 248 2.28 -10.92 -7.04
C LEU A 248 1.92 -12.07 -6.10
N PHE A 249 1.48 -13.21 -6.65
CA PHE A 249 1.16 -14.39 -5.86
C PHE A 249 2.37 -15.07 -5.23
N GLU A 250 3.53 -15.04 -5.89
CA GLU A 250 4.81 -15.50 -5.35
C GLU A 250 5.28 -14.56 -4.23
N ALA A 251 5.19 -13.25 -4.44
CA ALA A 251 5.51 -12.25 -3.43
C ALA A 251 4.59 -12.36 -2.20
N ALA A 252 3.28 -12.54 -2.41
CA ALA A 252 2.29 -12.69 -1.34
C ALA A 252 2.46 -13.99 -0.53
N GLY A 253 2.90 -15.08 -1.16
CA GLY A 253 3.21 -16.33 -0.48
C GLY A 253 4.53 -16.31 0.31
N ALA A 254 5.36 -15.29 0.11
CA ALA A 254 6.61 -15.05 0.83
C ALA A 254 6.47 -14.02 1.97
N LEU A 255 5.32 -13.35 2.10
CA LEU A 255 5.01 -12.50 3.24
C LEU A 255 4.65 -13.39 4.43
N PRO A 256 5.23 -13.18 5.63
CA PRO A 256 4.84 -13.94 6.81
C PRO A 256 3.34 -13.80 7.07
N GLU A 257 2.68 -14.90 7.46
CA GLU A 257 1.25 -14.94 7.80
C GLU A 257 0.87 -13.95 8.92
N THR A 258 1.86 -13.47 9.67
CA THR A 258 1.73 -12.55 10.79
C THR A 258 2.28 -11.17 10.43
N GLY A 259 1.39 -10.25 10.06
CA GLY A 259 1.65 -8.81 10.23
C GLY A 259 1.57 -8.44 11.72
N PRO A 260 2.06 -7.24 12.13
CA PRO A 260 1.94 -6.81 13.51
C PRO A 260 0.46 -6.55 13.85
N GLU A 261 0.00 -7.22 14.92
CA GLU A 261 -1.19 -6.96 15.73
C GLU A 261 -2.61 -7.35 15.26
N SER A 262 -2.83 -8.03 14.13
CA SER A 262 -4.13 -8.70 13.93
C SER A 262 -4.00 -10.03 13.21
N GLY A 263 -4.50 -11.09 13.86
CA GLY A 263 -4.51 -12.47 13.37
C GLY A 263 -5.45 -12.71 12.18
N VAL A 264 -5.59 -11.74 11.27
CA VAL A 264 -6.30 -11.91 10.00
C VAL A 264 -5.25 -12.29 8.95
N PRO A 265 -5.31 -13.50 8.36
CA PRO A 265 -4.40 -13.87 7.30
C PRO A 265 -4.50 -12.84 6.17
N ARG A 266 -3.35 -12.34 5.69
CA ARG A 266 -3.27 -11.40 4.57
C ARG A 266 -3.92 -11.99 3.32
N ALA A 267 -5.21 -11.72 3.15
CA ALA A 267 -5.95 -12.24 2.02
C ALA A 267 -5.67 -11.39 0.78
N VAL A 268 -5.43 -12.07 -0.35
CA VAL A 268 -5.34 -11.46 -1.68
C VAL A 268 -6.64 -11.76 -2.40
N ALA A 269 -7.44 -10.73 -2.67
CA ALA A 269 -8.65 -10.86 -3.47
C ALA A 269 -8.40 -10.39 -4.90
N VAL A 270 -8.67 -11.26 -5.85
CA VAL A 270 -8.57 -10.97 -7.29
C VAL A 270 -9.97 -10.69 -7.81
N LEU A 271 -10.14 -9.50 -8.39
CA LEU A 271 -11.40 -9.03 -8.95
C LEU A 271 -11.37 -9.13 -10.47
N LEU A 272 -12.41 -9.76 -10.99
CA LEU A 272 -12.74 -9.78 -12.41
C LEU A 272 -14.16 -9.26 -12.65
N GLY A 273 -14.41 -8.80 -13.84
CA GLY A 273 -15.71 -8.51 -14.42
C GLY A 273 -16.01 -9.55 -15.49
N SER A 274 -16.33 -9.10 -16.70
CA SER A 274 -16.94 -9.94 -17.73
C SER A 274 -15.99 -10.38 -18.86
N ASP A 275 -14.69 -10.10 -18.74
CA ASP A 275 -13.71 -10.48 -19.78
C ASP A 275 -13.59 -12.02 -19.89
N PRO A 276 -13.98 -12.64 -21.03
CA PRO A 276 -13.95 -14.09 -21.20
C PRO A 276 -12.56 -14.70 -21.08
N GLY A 277 -11.52 -13.97 -21.49
CA GLY A 277 -10.14 -14.47 -21.46
C GLY A 277 -9.59 -14.59 -20.03
N TRP A 278 -10.10 -13.76 -19.11
CA TRP A 278 -9.83 -13.91 -17.69
C TRP A 278 -10.73 -14.96 -17.05
N LEU A 279 -12.01 -15.07 -17.41
CA LEU A 279 -12.91 -16.09 -16.88
C LEU A 279 -12.38 -17.52 -17.17
N GLU A 280 -11.84 -17.76 -18.36
CA GLU A 280 -11.21 -19.04 -18.72
C GLU A 280 -9.88 -19.29 -17.99
N ALA A 281 -9.04 -18.26 -17.84
CA ALA A 281 -7.82 -18.39 -17.05
C ALA A 281 -8.12 -18.58 -15.55
N ALA A 282 -9.17 -17.94 -15.06
CA ALA A 282 -9.55 -17.93 -13.66
C ALA A 282 -10.19 -19.25 -13.21
N SER A 283 -10.89 -19.99 -14.10
CA SER A 283 -11.33 -21.36 -13.81
C SER A 283 -10.15 -22.34 -13.63
N ALA A 284 -9.05 -22.14 -14.38
CA ALA A 284 -7.81 -22.88 -14.14
C ALA A 284 -7.18 -22.54 -12.77
N TYR A 285 -7.38 -21.32 -12.28
CA TYR A 285 -6.98 -20.89 -10.93
C TYR A 285 -7.98 -21.30 -9.84
N GLU A 286 -9.29 -21.43 -10.11
CA GLU A 286 -10.30 -21.87 -9.12
C GLU A 286 -9.93 -23.20 -8.50
N THR A 287 -9.35 -24.11 -9.27
CA THR A 287 -8.85 -25.41 -8.78
C THR A 287 -7.66 -25.27 -7.80
N ALA A 288 -6.89 -24.18 -7.90
CA ALA A 288 -5.76 -23.85 -7.01
C ALA A 288 -6.16 -22.90 -5.85
N ILE A 289 -7.27 -22.18 -5.99
CA ILE A 289 -7.77 -21.12 -5.09
C ILE A 289 -8.88 -21.65 -4.15
N SER A 290 -9.57 -22.73 -4.50
CA SER A 290 -10.73 -23.26 -3.75
C SER A 290 -10.38 -24.33 -2.70
N SER A 291 -9.17 -24.35 -2.16
CA SER A 291 -8.92 -25.17 -0.97
C SER A 291 -9.54 -24.48 0.25
N PRO A 292 -10.37 -25.17 1.06
CA PRO A 292 -10.88 -24.62 2.32
C PRO A 292 -9.77 -24.21 3.30
N ASN A 293 -8.54 -24.66 3.06
CA ASN A 293 -7.31 -24.32 3.79
C ASN A 293 -6.30 -23.51 2.91
N GLY A 294 -6.73 -22.88 1.83
CA GLY A 294 -5.84 -22.32 0.80
C GLY A 294 -5.35 -20.90 1.07
N ASN A 295 -4.10 -20.74 1.52
CA ASN A 295 -3.16 -19.60 1.40
C ASN A 295 -3.68 -18.14 1.24
N GLY A 296 -4.86 -17.79 1.76
CA GLY A 296 -5.42 -16.43 1.72
C GLY A 296 -5.79 -15.88 0.34
N LYS A 297 -5.74 -16.65 -0.75
CA LYS A 297 -6.04 -16.15 -2.11
C LYS A 297 -7.49 -16.44 -2.46
N ARG A 298 -8.23 -15.47 -3.00
CA ARG A 298 -9.64 -15.64 -3.42
C ARG A 298 -9.93 -14.88 -4.70
N LEU A 299 -10.83 -15.42 -5.50
CA LEU A 299 -11.26 -14.87 -6.78
C LEU A 299 -12.72 -14.44 -6.68
N PHE A 300 -13.06 -13.24 -7.13
CA PHE A 300 -14.42 -12.73 -7.13
C PHE A 300 -14.75 -12.00 -8.42
N ARG A 301 -16.02 -12.09 -8.82
CA ARG A 301 -16.59 -11.10 -9.73
C ARG A 301 -17.02 -9.85 -8.97
N TYR A 302 -16.99 -8.68 -9.61
CA TYR A 302 -17.43 -7.42 -8.97
C TYR A 302 -18.88 -7.49 -8.46
N ASP A 303 -19.77 -8.19 -9.15
CA ASP A 303 -21.19 -8.38 -8.80
C ASP A 303 -21.42 -9.46 -7.73
N GLU A 304 -20.42 -10.31 -7.49
CA GLU A 304 -20.47 -11.42 -6.54
C GLU A 304 -19.62 -11.16 -5.28
N TRP A 305 -19.21 -9.91 -5.06
CA TRP A 305 -18.45 -9.54 -3.88
C TRP A 305 -19.26 -9.83 -2.59
N PRO A 306 -18.70 -10.60 -1.63
CA PRO A 306 -19.41 -10.90 -0.40
C PRO A 306 -19.52 -9.63 0.45
N ALA A 307 -20.75 -9.23 0.78
CA ALA A 307 -21.01 -8.01 1.56
C ALA A 307 -20.48 -8.09 3.00
N GLU A 308 -20.29 -9.31 3.56
CA GLU A 308 -19.86 -9.54 4.94
C GLU A 308 -18.81 -10.67 5.02
N GLY A 309 -17.89 -10.57 5.99
CA GLY A 309 -16.99 -11.67 6.38
C GLY A 309 -15.69 -11.82 5.57
N LEU A 310 -15.39 -10.90 4.65
CA LEU A 310 -14.11 -10.86 3.94
C LEU A 310 -13.38 -9.54 4.19
N ASP A 311 -12.26 -9.63 4.91
CA ASP A 311 -11.27 -8.55 4.97
C ASP A 311 -10.01 -8.99 4.22
N CYS A 312 -9.40 -8.08 3.46
CA CYS A 312 -8.24 -8.40 2.64
C CYS A 312 -7.23 -7.26 2.63
N SER A 313 -5.94 -7.60 2.58
CA SER A 313 -4.85 -6.63 2.52
C SER A 313 -4.49 -6.19 1.11
N THR A 314 -4.82 -7.00 0.10
CA THR A 314 -4.44 -6.77 -1.29
C THR A 314 -5.60 -7.03 -2.24
N LEU A 315 -5.93 -6.04 -3.08
CA LEU A 315 -6.86 -6.16 -4.20
C LEU A 315 -6.10 -6.18 -5.53
N VAL A 316 -6.46 -7.09 -6.43
CA VAL A 316 -5.92 -7.13 -7.79
C VAL A 316 -7.05 -7.01 -8.80
N LEU A 317 -7.02 -5.97 -9.64
CA LEU A 317 -8.01 -5.71 -10.67
C LEU A 317 -7.51 -6.23 -12.01
N LEU A 318 -8.08 -7.33 -12.51
CA LEU A 318 -7.69 -7.91 -13.81
C LEU A 318 -8.39 -7.26 -15.00
N ASP A 319 -9.54 -6.63 -14.74
CA ASP A 319 -10.28 -5.77 -15.65
C ASP A 319 -10.85 -4.54 -14.91
N ARG A 320 -11.47 -3.65 -15.66
CA ARG A 320 -11.98 -2.37 -15.13
C ARG A 320 -13.25 -2.61 -14.31
N PRO A 321 -13.40 -1.96 -13.15
CA PRO A 321 -14.68 -1.97 -12.45
C PRO A 321 -15.79 -1.36 -13.33
N SER A 322 -16.96 -1.99 -13.36
CA SER A 322 -18.09 -1.51 -14.15
C SER A 322 -18.72 -0.22 -13.60
N CYS A 323 -18.64 -0.02 -12.28
CA CYS A 323 -19.21 1.11 -11.58
C CYS A 323 -18.25 1.61 -10.47
N PRO A 324 -17.87 2.90 -10.45
CA PRO A 324 -17.06 3.49 -9.39
C PRO A 324 -17.68 3.36 -8.00
N ASP A 325 -19.01 3.45 -7.87
CA ASP A 325 -19.69 3.38 -6.58
C ASP A 325 -19.66 1.96 -6.00
N SER A 326 -19.95 0.95 -6.83
CA SER A 326 -19.83 -0.46 -6.43
C SER A 326 -18.39 -0.80 -6.04
N PHE A 327 -17.41 -0.32 -6.79
CA PHE A 327 -16.00 -0.54 -6.45
C PHE A 327 -15.58 0.19 -5.17
N ALA A 328 -16.08 1.41 -4.95
CA ALA A 328 -15.86 2.12 -3.71
C ALA A 328 -16.43 1.35 -2.51
N ALA A 329 -17.58 0.68 -2.66
CA ALA A 329 -18.13 -0.18 -1.59
C ALA A 329 -17.18 -1.34 -1.25
N ILE A 330 -16.61 -2.01 -2.26
CA ILE A 330 -15.61 -3.08 -2.08
C ILE A 330 -14.38 -2.56 -1.31
N VAL A 331 -13.82 -1.42 -1.74
CA VAL A 331 -12.67 -0.80 -1.07
C VAL A 331 -12.98 -0.44 0.39
N ARG A 332 -14.23 -0.07 0.70
CA ARG A 332 -14.65 0.24 2.07
C ARG A 332 -14.87 -0.99 2.93
N SER A 333 -15.31 -2.12 2.36
CA SER A 333 -15.46 -3.37 3.12
C SER A 333 -14.13 -3.97 3.56
N CYS A 334 -13.03 -3.64 2.88
CA CYS A 334 -11.68 -4.12 3.21
C CYS A 334 -11.00 -3.17 4.21
N ALA A 335 -11.22 -3.37 5.51
CA ALA A 335 -10.64 -2.56 6.58
C ALA A 335 -9.10 -2.57 6.53
N SER A 336 -8.52 -3.75 6.31
CA SER A 336 -7.07 -3.99 6.30
C SER A 336 -6.41 -3.75 4.94
N LEU A 337 -7.11 -3.13 3.97
CA LEU A 337 -6.56 -2.90 2.64
C LEU A 337 -5.30 -2.03 2.70
N GLU A 338 -4.19 -2.58 2.20
CA GLU A 338 -2.88 -1.94 2.10
C GLU A 338 -2.50 -1.68 0.63
N GLN A 339 -2.90 -2.57 -0.29
CA GLN A 339 -2.42 -2.57 -1.67
C GLN A 339 -3.54 -2.80 -2.69
N LEU A 340 -3.48 -2.07 -3.80
CA LEU A 340 -4.34 -2.24 -4.97
C LEU A 340 -3.46 -2.34 -6.22
N HIS A 341 -3.60 -3.41 -6.99
CA HIS A 341 -2.90 -3.62 -8.25
C HIS A 341 -3.87 -3.48 -9.42
N ALA A 342 -3.65 -2.48 -10.27
CA ALA A 342 -4.43 -2.31 -11.49
C ALA A 342 -3.73 -3.05 -12.65
N LEU A 343 -4.26 -4.20 -13.07
CA LEU A 343 -3.72 -5.07 -14.13
C LEU A 343 -4.67 -5.20 -15.32
N TYR A 344 -5.33 -4.11 -15.70
CA TYR A 344 -6.25 -4.07 -16.85
C TYR A 344 -5.71 -3.19 -17.97
N ASP A 345 -6.22 -3.34 -19.19
CA ASP A 345 -5.84 -2.42 -20.27
C ASP A 345 -6.65 -1.15 -20.18
N THR A 346 -6.03 0.00 -20.42
CA THR A 346 -6.73 1.27 -20.65
C THR A 346 -7.11 1.39 -22.13
N ALA A 347 -8.21 2.09 -22.42
CA ALA A 347 -8.66 2.26 -23.79
C ALA A 347 -7.73 3.27 -24.49
N LYS A 348 -6.59 2.79 -25.01
CA LYS A 348 -5.66 3.63 -25.75
C LYS A 348 -6.36 4.20 -26.99
N GLY A 349 -6.41 5.53 -27.09
CA GLY A 349 -6.88 6.23 -28.29
C GLY A 349 -8.41 6.29 -28.48
N ARG A 350 -9.23 5.83 -27.52
CA ARG A 350 -10.66 6.17 -27.52
C ARG A 350 -10.84 7.60 -27.03
N ASP A 351 -11.68 8.34 -27.73
CA ASP A 351 -12.11 9.67 -27.29
C ASP A 351 -13.01 9.53 -26.05
N ILE A 352 -12.46 9.81 -24.87
CA ILE A 352 -13.17 9.72 -23.59
C ILE A 352 -14.08 10.96 -23.38
N ARG A 353 -14.15 11.87 -24.36
CA ARG A 353 -15.06 13.01 -24.30
C ARG A 353 -16.51 12.54 -24.25
N PHE A 354 -17.29 13.19 -23.41
CA PHE A 354 -18.72 12.98 -23.30
C PHE A 354 -19.46 14.27 -23.70
N PRO A 355 -20.51 14.20 -24.54
CA PRO A 355 -21.18 15.39 -25.04
C PRO A 355 -21.86 16.19 -23.92
N GLU A 356 -21.57 17.48 -23.88
CA GLU A 356 -22.19 18.42 -22.95
C GLU A 356 -23.48 19.01 -23.55
N ARG A 357 -24.24 19.76 -22.74
CA ARG A 357 -25.52 20.34 -23.16
C ARG A 357 -25.41 21.19 -24.44
N THR A 358 -24.28 21.87 -24.64
CA THR A 358 -23.98 22.66 -25.83
C THR A 358 -23.82 21.79 -27.09
N ASP A 359 -23.26 20.60 -26.95
CA ASP A 359 -23.10 19.64 -28.05
C ASP A 359 -24.46 19.09 -28.49
N PHE A 360 -25.30 18.71 -27.53
CA PHE A 360 -26.70 18.33 -27.79
C PHE A 360 -27.45 19.46 -28.51
N GLY A 361 -27.32 20.69 -28.03
CA GLY A 361 -27.93 21.86 -28.68
C GLY A 361 -27.47 22.02 -30.14
N SER A 362 -26.18 21.84 -30.40
CA SER A 362 -25.59 21.99 -31.73
C SER A 362 -26.08 20.92 -32.71
N VAL A 363 -26.11 19.65 -32.28
CA VAL A 363 -26.65 18.54 -33.09
C VAL A 363 -28.14 18.75 -33.36
N TYR A 364 -28.94 19.10 -32.34
CA TYR A 364 -30.37 19.32 -32.51
C TYR A 364 -30.69 20.49 -33.46
N GLN A 365 -29.94 21.59 -33.35
CA GLN A 365 -30.10 22.72 -34.28
C GLN A 365 -29.72 22.36 -35.71
N LEU A 366 -28.68 21.53 -35.90
CA LEU A 366 -28.27 21.06 -37.21
C LEU A 366 -29.38 20.22 -37.87
N LEU A 367 -29.99 19.29 -37.13
CA LEU A 367 -31.13 18.50 -37.61
C LEU A 367 -32.33 19.38 -37.95
N ARG A 368 -32.63 20.39 -37.13
CA ARG A 368 -33.74 21.33 -37.37
C ARG A 368 -33.53 22.18 -38.63
N ARG A 369 -32.29 22.58 -38.93
CA ARG A 369 -31.94 23.36 -40.14
C ARG A 369 -32.15 22.60 -41.45
N MET A 370 -32.13 21.27 -41.42
CA MET A 370 -32.38 20.47 -42.62
C MET A 370 -33.82 20.60 -43.12
N ASN A 371 -34.74 21.15 -42.31
CA ASN A 371 -36.09 21.58 -42.67
C ASN A 371 -36.91 20.52 -43.46
N ARG A 372 -36.95 19.29 -42.93
CA ARG A 372 -37.74 18.17 -43.48
C ARG A 372 -38.62 17.55 -42.39
N ASP A 373 -39.86 17.21 -42.73
CA ASP A 373 -40.82 16.56 -41.80
C ASP A 373 -40.33 15.19 -41.31
N THR A 374 -39.61 14.45 -42.15
CA THR A 374 -38.98 13.17 -41.82
C THR A 374 -37.60 13.08 -42.47
N LEU A 375 -36.60 12.61 -41.72
CA LEU A 375 -35.23 12.44 -42.19
C LEU A 375 -34.77 10.99 -41.96
N PRO A 376 -34.12 10.30 -42.93
CA PRO A 376 -33.48 9.01 -42.67
C PRO A 376 -32.41 9.11 -41.57
N ILE A 377 -32.29 8.11 -40.71
CA ILE A 377 -31.29 8.09 -39.62
C ILE A 377 -29.87 8.23 -40.18
N GLU A 378 -29.56 7.56 -41.29
CA GLU A 378 -28.24 7.64 -41.94
C GLU A 378 -27.90 9.07 -42.38
N GLU A 379 -28.86 9.80 -42.96
CA GLU A 379 -28.69 11.21 -43.32
C GLU A 379 -28.50 12.09 -42.08
N ALA A 380 -29.25 11.81 -41.00
CA ALA A 380 -29.13 12.51 -39.73
C ALA A 380 -27.73 12.36 -39.13
N LEU A 381 -27.23 11.12 -39.08
CA LEU A 381 -25.90 10.78 -38.58
C LEU A 381 -24.79 11.38 -39.46
N ALA A 382 -24.92 11.30 -40.79
CA ALA A 382 -23.97 11.89 -41.72
C ALA A 382 -23.91 13.42 -41.60
N ALA A 383 -25.05 14.08 -41.42
CA ALA A 383 -25.10 15.52 -41.22
C ALA A 383 -24.50 15.91 -39.86
N ALA A 384 -24.82 15.16 -38.80
CA ALA A 384 -24.29 15.37 -37.45
C ALA A 384 -22.79 15.03 -37.33
N ALA A 385 -22.24 14.18 -38.18
CA ALA A 385 -20.80 13.87 -38.21
C ALA A 385 -19.92 15.13 -38.41
N ARG A 386 -20.47 16.20 -39.00
CA ARG A 386 -19.80 17.51 -39.12
C ARG A 386 -19.50 18.20 -37.79
N THR A 387 -20.13 17.75 -36.70
CA THR A 387 -19.84 18.23 -35.34
C THR A 387 -18.57 17.62 -34.74
N GLY A 388 -17.97 16.64 -35.42
CA GLY A 388 -16.75 15.97 -34.95
C GLY A 388 -16.98 14.86 -33.92
N TRP A 389 -18.24 14.53 -33.60
CA TRP A 389 -18.59 13.42 -32.72
C TRP A 389 -18.61 12.09 -33.49
N PRO A 390 -18.14 10.98 -32.88
CA PRO A 390 -18.24 9.64 -33.46
C PRO A 390 -19.69 9.21 -33.72
N ALA A 391 -19.91 8.36 -34.71
CA ALA A 391 -21.24 7.88 -35.08
C ALA A 391 -21.98 7.19 -33.92
N GLU A 392 -21.26 6.45 -33.07
CA GLU A 392 -21.83 5.81 -31.87
C GLU A 392 -22.38 6.84 -30.87
N THR A 393 -21.62 7.91 -30.59
CA THR A 393 -22.04 9.00 -29.71
C THR A 393 -23.24 9.74 -30.30
N LEU A 394 -23.22 10.00 -31.61
CA LEU A 394 -24.34 10.64 -32.31
C LEU A 394 -25.61 9.77 -32.27
N GLY A 395 -25.48 8.45 -32.44
CA GLY A 395 -26.59 7.51 -32.26
C GLY A 395 -27.18 7.60 -30.85
N MET A 396 -26.34 7.56 -29.82
CA MET A 396 -26.78 7.75 -28.43
C MET A 396 -27.50 9.10 -28.22
N MET A 397 -27.00 10.19 -28.81
CA MET A 397 -27.65 11.50 -28.71
C MET A 397 -29.05 11.50 -29.36
N LEU A 398 -29.24 10.80 -30.49
CA LEU A 398 -30.56 10.63 -31.11
C LEU A 398 -31.51 9.84 -30.21
N ASP A 399 -31.03 8.78 -29.57
CA ASP A 399 -31.83 7.99 -28.63
C ASP A 399 -32.25 8.82 -27.40
N VAL A 400 -31.35 9.67 -26.87
CA VAL A 400 -31.67 10.61 -25.78
C VAL A 400 -32.71 11.64 -26.24
N PHE A 401 -32.63 12.16 -27.46
CA PHE A 401 -33.68 13.05 -27.97
C PHE A 401 -35.02 12.33 -28.13
N ALA A 402 -35.02 11.05 -28.51
CA ALA A 402 -36.24 10.25 -28.60
C ALA A 402 -36.88 10.05 -27.22
N ASP A 403 -36.09 9.67 -26.23
CA ASP A 403 -36.50 9.44 -24.84
C ASP A 403 -37.06 10.72 -24.19
N LEU A 404 -36.42 11.86 -24.44
CA LEU A 404 -36.88 13.17 -23.95
C LEU A 404 -38.01 13.78 -24.79
N GLY A 405 -38.48 13.12 -25.85
CA GLY A 405 -39.60 13.57 -26.68
C GLY A 405 -39.28 14.72 -27.67
N PHE A 406 -38.00 14.98 -27.92
CA PHE A 406 -37.55 15.97 -28.92
C PHE A 406 -37.67 15.46 -30.36
N LEU A 407 -37.64 14.13 -30.55
CA LEU A 407 -37.87 13.47 -31.82
C LEU A 407 -38.59 12.13 -31.63
N LYS A 408 -39.08 11.54 -32.72
CA LYS A 408 -39.56 10.15 -32.77
C LYS A 408 -38.78 9.37 -33.81
N ILE A 409 -38.43 8.13 -33.49
CA ILE A 409 -37.75 7.21 -34.40
C ILE A 409 -38.74 6.13 -34.82
N SER A 410 -38.98 5.97 -36.13
CA SER A 410 -39.87 4.97 -36.70
C SER A 410 -39.40 4.58 -38.11
N ASP A 411 -39.34 3.28 -38.40
CA ASP A 411 -38.99 2.74 -39.74
C ASP A 411 -37.68 3.32 -40.32
N GLY A 412 -36.63 3.44 -39.49
CA GLY A 412 -35.33 3.97 -39.91
C GLY A 412 -35.32 5.48 -40.21
N ARG A 413 -36.38 6.20 -39.83
CA ARG A 413 -36.53 7.65 -40.01
C ARG A 413 -36.75 8.36 -38.68
N ILE A 414 -36.26 9.59 -38.59
CA ILE A 414 -36.50 10.51 -37.48
C ILE A 414 -37.53 11.57 -37.88
N ARG A 415 -38.45 11.89 -36.96
CA ARG A 415 -39.39 13.00 -37.07
C ARG A 415 -39.20 13.93 -35.88
N LEU A 416 -38.86 15.19 -36.13
CA LEU A 416 -38.68 16.19 -35.07
C LEU A 416 -40.03 16.58 -34.47
N ALA A 417 -40.08 16.77 -33.14
CA ALA A 417 -41.23 17.33 -32.48
C ALA A 417 -41.38 18.82 -32.86
N PRO A 418 -42.58 19.30 -33.24
CA PRO A 418 -42.79 20.68 -33.67
C PRO A 418 -42.57 21.70 -32.55
N ASN A 419 -42.93 21.34 -31.31
CA ASN A 419 -42.71 22.14 -30.12
C ASN A 419 -42.41 21.24 -28.92
N PRO A 420 -41.16 20.78 -28.76
CA PRO A 420 -40.78 19.92 -27.64
C PRO A 420 -40.77 20.71 -26.33
N GLU A 421 -41.22 20.07 -25.24
CA GLU A 421 -41.10 20.62 -23.90
C GLU A 421 -39.63 20.69 -23.47
N ARG A 422 -39.27 21.73 -22.71
CA ARG A 422 -37.91 21.84 -22.16
C ARG A 422 -37.72 20.81 -21.06
N ARG A 423 -36.83 19.83 -21.30
CA ARG A 423 -36.41 18.82 -20.32
C ARG A 423 -34.93 18.91 -19.99
N GLU A 424 -34.55 18.35 -18.85
CA GLU A 424 -33.15 18.23 -18.44
C GLU A 424 -32.56 16.93 -18.99
N LEU A 425 -31.31 16.97 -19.47
CA LEU A 425 -30.65 15.77 -20.03
C LEU A 425 -30.55 14.64 -19.01
N ALA A 426 -30.27 14.97 -17.74
CA ALA A 426 -30.18 14.01 -16.63
C ALA A 426 -31.50 13.27 -16.33
N SER A 427 -32.64 13.76 -16.82
CA SER A 427 -33.92 13.04 -16.70
C SER A 427 -34.04 11.85 -17.66
N SER A 428 -33.16 11.75 -18.66
CA SER A 428 -33.09 10.59 -19.55
C SER A 428 -32.25 9.48 -18.92
N PRO A 429 -32.80 8.26 -18.72
CA PRO A 429 -32.02 7.12 -18.23
C PRO A 429 -30.88 6.73 -19.18
N ILE A 430 -31.04 6.96 -20.48
CA ILE A 430 -30.01 6.71 -21.51
C ILE A 430 -28.84 7.67 -21.30
N TYR A 431 -29.12 8.96 -21.12
CA TYR A 431 -28.10 9.96 -20.87
C TYR A 431 -27.37 9.72 -19.55
N ASP A 432 -28.09 9.49 -18.45
CA ASP A 432 -27.49 9.24 -17.13
C ASP A 432 -26.60 7.98 -17.14
N LYS A 433 -27.09 6.88 -17.72
CA LYS A 433 -26.29 5.65 -17.88
C LYS A 433 -25.03 5.90 -18.72
N ALA A 434 -25.14 6.60 -19.85
CA ALA A 434 -24.01 6.90 -20.71
C ALA A 434 -23.01 7.85 -20.02
N LYS A 435 -23.49 8.84 -19.27
CA LYS A 435 -22.67 9.78 -18.51
C LYS A 435 -21.87 9.07 -17.43
N ARG A 436 -22.52 8.22 -16.62
CA ARG A 436 -21.87 7.41 -15.59
C ARG A 436 -20.81 6.48 -16.19
N ALA A 437 -21.10 5.85 -17.32
CA ALA A 437 -20.14 4.99 -18.02
C ALA A 437 -18.91 5.79 -18.50
N ALA A 438 -19.10 7.00 -19.03
CA ALA A 438 -18.01 7.87 -19.47
C ALA A 438 -17.17 8.39 -18.29
N ASP A 439 -17.81 8.79 -17.19
CA ASP A 439 -17.09 9.24 -15.99
C ASP A 439 -16.29 8.09 -15.35
N ALA A 440 -16.85 6.87 -15.34
CA ALA A 440 -16.13 5.66 -14.93
C ALA A 440 -14.91 5.38 -15.82
N GLU A 441 -15.08 5.42 -17.14
CA GLU A 441 -13.98 5.20 -18.09
C GLU A 441 -12.86 6.25 -17.94
N ARG A 442 -13.23 7.51 -17.68
CA ARG A 442 -12.29 8.59 -17.37
C ARG A 442 -11.48 8.27 -16.10
N LEU A 443 -12.14 7.82 -15.04
CA LEU A 443 -11.48 7.46 -13.80
C LEU A 443 -10.52 6.27 -13.99
N TRP A 444 -10.96 5.21 -14.66
CA TRP A 444 -10.14 4.00 -14.85
C TRP A 444 -8.97 4.19 -15.81
N SER A 445 -9.07 5.18 -16.69
CA SER A 445 -8.01 5.59 -17.61
C SER A 445 -7.17 6.77 -17.09
N ALA A 446 -7.49 7.33 -15.91
CA ALA A 446 -6.75 8.44 -15.33
C ALA A 446 -5.30 8.06 -14.99
N PRO A 447 -4.37 9.04 -14.93
CA PRO A 447 -3.03 8.82 -14.39
C PRO A 447 -3.08 8.12 -13.02
N CYS A 448 -2.09 7.27 -12.71
CA CYS A 448 -2.07 6.51 -11.46
C CYS A 448 -2.22 7.41 -10.22
N ALA A 449 -1.59 8.59 -10.21
CA ALA A 449 -1.71 9.54 -9.12
C ALA A 449 -3.17 9.98 -8.85
N GLU A 450 -3.97 10.22 -9.91
CA GLU A 450 -5.38 10.58 -9.77
C GLU A 450 -6.21 9.40 -9.22
N LEU A 451 -5.90 8.18 -9.65
CA LEU A 451 -6.53 6.97 -9.12
C LEU A 451 -6.17 6.76 -7.63
N THR A 452 -4.91 6.95 -7.25
CA THR A 452 -4.46 6.93 -5.84
C THR A 452 -5.22 7.96 -5.01
N ASP A 453 -5.29 9.22 -5.47
CA ASP A 453 -6.02 10.27 -4.76
C ASP A 453 -7.52 9.95 -4.62
N TRP A 454 -8.12 9.26 -5.60
CA TRP A 454 -9.52 8.80 -5.52
C TRP A 454 -9.70 7.68 -4.48
N ILE A 455 -8.81 6.69 -4.46
CA ILE A 455 -8.81 5.61 -3.44
C ILE A 455 -8.63 6.19 -2.03
N MET A 456 -7.69 7.12 -1.85
CA MET A 456 -7.47 7.83 -0.59
C MET A 456 -8.74 8.55 -0.11
N ARG A 457 -9.43 9.26 -1.03
CA ARG A 457 -10.70 9.94 -0.74
C ARG A 457 -11.81 8.99 -0.32
N ILE A 458 -11.86 7.78 -0.89
CA ILE A 458 -12.85 6.76 -0.50
C ILE A 458 -12.60 6.29 0.93
N ARG A 459 -11.34 6.00 1.29
CA ARG A 459 -10.95 5.50 2.61
C ARG A 459 -11.11 6.56 3.71
N ALA A 460 -10.79 7.83 3.41
CA ALA A 460 -10.96 8.92 4.35
C ALA A 460 -12.43 9.18 4.72
N LYS A 461 -13.39 8.91 3.83
CA LYS A 461 -14.82 9.05 4.13
C LYS A 461 -15.31 7.97 5.12
N THR A 462 -14.66 6.82 5.18
CA THR A 462 -15.02 5.72 6.09
C THR A 462 -14.58 5.98 7.52
N SER A 463 -13.42 6.63 7.74
CA SER A 463 -12.93 6.93 9.09
C SER A 463 -13.83 7.93 9.83
N LEU A 464 -14.46 8.87 9.12
CA LEU A 464 -15.40 9.84 9.70
C LEU A 464 -16.74 9.23 10.13
N THR A 465 -17.16 8.12 9.51
CA THR A 465 -18.41 7.42 9.85
C THR A 465 -18.26 6.39 10.96
N GLY A 466 -17.03 6.04 11.36
CA GLY A 466 -16.73 5.10 12.44
C GLY A 466 -16.41 5.76 13.79
N SER A 467 -16.61 7.07 13.92
CA SER A 467 -16.30 7.86 15.13
C SER A 467 -17.53 8.60 15.71
N LEU A 468 -18.74 8.12 15.42
CA LEU A 468 -19.99 8.63 16.01
C LEU A 468 -20.67 7.55 16.86
#